data_AF-A0A3D1M5X2-F1
#
_entry.id   AF-A0A3D1M5X2-F1
#
_cell.length_a   1.000
_cell.length_b   1.000
_cell.length_c   1.000
_cell.angle_alpha   90.00
_cell.angle_beta   90.00
_cell.angle_gamma   90.00
#
_symmetry.space_group_name_H-M   'P 1'
#
loop_
_entity.id
_entity.type
_entity.pdbx_description
1 polymer ?
#
loop_
_entity_poly.entity_id
_entity_poly.type
_entity_poly.pdbx_seq_one_letter_code
_entity_poly.pdbx_strand_id
1 'polypeptide(L)' 'MEERNSRHKCLCCGKGIVEGNQLYDICSVCGWEDDPVQAEDPDYSGGANQMSLNEARKAWKEGRKIY' A
#
# COMPACT_ATOMS: atom_id res chain seq x y z
N MET A 1 22.46 -9.54 -6.27
CA MET A 1 21.41 -9.10 -5.32
C MET A 1 21.10 -7.68 -5.72
N GLU A 2 20.00 -7.46 -6.44
CA GLU A 2 19.64 -6.10 -6.85
C GLU A 2 19.22 -5.34 -5.60
N GLU A 3 20.06 -4.42 -5.18
CA GLU A 3 19.74 -3.44 -4.16
C GLU A 3 18.52 -2.65 -4.65
N ARG A 4 17.32 -2.95 -4.13
CA ARG A 4 16.15 -2.08 -4.30
C ARG A 4 16.37 -0.81 -3.49
N ASN A 5 17.19 0.07 -4.04
CA ASN A 5 17.35 1.43 -3.60
C ASN A 5 16.08 2.22 -3.96
N SER A 6 14.95 1.99 -3.30
CA SER A 6 13.69 2.26 -4.01
C SER A 6 12.55 2.74 -3.12
N ARG A 7 12.67 3.98 -2.64
CA ARG A 7 11.48 4.78 -2.34
C ARG A 7 10.56 4.78 -3.56
N HIS A 8 9.30 4.43 -3.39
CA HIS A 8 8.32 4.43 -4.48
C HIS A 8 7.01 5.09 -4.06
N LYS A 9 6.16 5.34 -5.04
CA LYS A 9 4.81 5.86 -4.78
C LYS A 9 3.97 4.76 -4.14
N CYS A 10 3.17 5.13 -3.14
CA CYS A 10 2.20 4.25 -2.51
C CYS A 10 1.32 3.57 -3.57
N LEU A 11 1.23 2.25 -3.51
CA LEU A 11 0.48 1.45 -4.48
C LEU A 11 -1.03 1.70 -4.40
N CYS A 12 -1.52 2.17 -3.25
CA CYS A 12 -2.91 2.52 -3.03
C CYS A 12 -3.26 3.91 -3.61
N CYS A 13 -2.69 4.97 -3.05
CA CYS A 13 -3.11 6.34 -3.37
C CYS A 13 -2.29 7.03 -4.48
N GLY A 14 -1.09 6.53 -4.78
CA GLY A 14 -0.14 7.13 -5.72
C GLY A 14 0.43 8.50 -5.30
N LYS A 15 0.05 9.04 -4.14
CA LYS A 15 0.46 10.37 -3.64
C LYS A 15 1.56 10.32 -2.58
N GLY A 16 1.51 9.36 -1.66
CA GLY A 16 2.57 9.17 -0.67
C GLY A 16 3.80 8.49 -1.26
N ILE A 17 4.94 8.67 -0.61
CA ILE A 17 6.18 7.94 -0.89
C ILE A 17 6.41 6.98 0.28
N VAL A 18 6.71 5.72 -0.02
CA VAL A 18 7.02 4.64 0.95
C VAL A 18 8.43 4.11 0.67
N GLU A 19 9.14 3.69 1.72
CA GLU A 19 10.51 3.18 1.60
C GLU A 19 10.55 1.66 1.35
N GLY A 20 10.82 1.22 0.11
CA GLY A 20 10.78 -0.20 -0.27
C GLY A 20 11.87 -1.12 0.32
N ASN A 21 12.71 -0.61 1.23
CA ASN A 21 13.67 -1.37 2.03
C ASN A 21 13.14 -1.66 3.45
N GLN A 22 12.14 -0.91 3.92
CA GLN A 22 11.30 -1.27 5.05
C GLN A 22 10.01 -1.83 4.47
N LEU A 23 10.01 -3.14 4.19
CA LEU A 23 8.75 -3.87 4.07
C LEU A 23 7.86 -3.40 5.24
N TYR A 24 6.58 -3.09 5.01
CA TYR A 24 5.62 -2.64 6.03
C TYR A 24 5.60 -1.12 6.35
N ASP A 25 6.10 -0.24 5.48
CA ASP A 25 5.93 1.22 5.68
C ASP A 25 4.47 1.66 5.44
N ILE A 26 3.93 2.49 6.33
CA ILE A 26 2.53 2.95 6.27
C ILE A 26 2.47 4.29 5.55
N CYS A 27 1.70 4.35 4.46
CA CYS A 27 1.54 5.59 3.73
C CYS A 27 0.89 6.69 4.57
N SER A 28 1.66 7.72 4.94
CA SER A 28 1.17 8.87 5.72
C SER A 28 0.04 9.68 5.07
N VAL A 29 -0.24 9.45 3.79
CA VAL A 29 -1.32 10.13 3.05
C VAL A 29 -2.65 9.37 3.12
N CYS A 30 -2.63 8.03 3.02
CA CYS A 30 -3.85 7.23 2.90
C CYS A 30 -4.01 6.14 3.97
N GLY A 31 -2.96 5.87 4.74
CA GLY A 31 -2.93 4.88 5.81
C GLY A 31 -2.78 3.43 5.36
N TRP A 32 -2.70 3.16 4.05
CA TRP A 32 -2.44 1.81 3.54
C TRP A 32 -0.96 1.44 3.72
N GLU A 33 -0.70 0.28 4.31
CA GLU A 33 0.63 -0.28 4.55
C GLU A 33 1.17 -0.96 3.29
N ASP A 34 2.42 -0.69 2.93
CA ASP A 34 3.13 -1.28 1.80
C ASP A 34 3.51 -2.74 2.08
N ASP A 35 2.48 -3.58 2.08
CA ASP A 35 2.59 -5.01 2.33
C ASP A 35 2.91 -5.77 1.03
N PRO A 36 4.01 -6.55 1.00
CA PRO A 36 4.43 -7.27 -0.20
C PRO A 36 3.46 -8.38 -0.62
N VAL A 37 2.74 -9.01 0.33
CA VAL A 37 1.77 -10.08 0.03
C VAL A 37 0.57 -9.49 -0.69
N GLN A 38 0.02 -8.39 -0.19
CA GLN A 38 -1.10 -7.67 -0.82
C GLN A 38 -0.67 -6.88 -2.06
N ALA A 39 0.62 -6.59 -2.24
CA ALA A 39 1.16 -6.06 -3.48
C ALA A 39 1.25 -7.13 -4.59
N GLU A 40 1.64 -8.37 -4.23
CA GLU A 40 1.71 -9.52 -5.13
C GLU A 40 0.32 -10.09 -5.47
N ASP A 41 -0.59 -10.13 -4.48
CA ASP A 41 -2.00 -10.49 -4.64
C ASP A 41 -2.92 -9.30 -4.25
N PRO A 42 -3.24 -8.40 -5.21
CA PRO A 42 -4.00 -7.18 -4.95
C PRO A 42 -5.45 -7.37 -4.48
N ASP A 43 -5.98 -8.59 -4.55
CA ASP A 43 -7.32 -8.94 -4.08
C ASP A 43 -7.30 -9.66 -2.72
N TYR A 44 -6.12 -10.02 -2.20
CA TYR A 44 -5.96 -10.55 -0.85
C TYR A 44 -6.29 -9.48 0.20
N SER A 45 -7.27 -9.76 1.06
CA SER A 45 -7.71 -8.89 2.15
C SER A 45 -7.52 -9.55 3.52
N GLY A 46 -7.59 -8.75 4.59
CA GLY A 46 -7.52 -9.24 5.97
C GLY A 46 -6.12 -9.61 6.47
N GLY A 47 -5.06 -9.17 5.77
CA GLY A 47 -3.68 -9.27 6.22
C GLY A 47 -3.25 -8.06 7.05
N ALA A 48 -2.09 -7.48 6.73
CA ALA A 48 -1.65 -6.22 7.34
C ALA A 48 -2.67 -5.09 7.13
N ASN A 49 -3.27 -5.03 5.94
CA ASN A 49 -4.40 -4.15 5.66
C ASN A 49 -5.72 -4.93 5.71
N GLN A 50 -6.73 -4.35 6.37
CA GLN A 50 -8.09 -4.89 6.38
C GLN A 50 -8.68 -4.97 4.96
N MET A 51 -8.52 -3.90 4.17
CA MET A 51 -8.87 -3.88 2.75
C MET A 51 -7.74 -4.45 1.90
N SER A 52 -8.08 -5.16 0.83
CA SER A 52 -7.12 -5.48 -0.23
C SER A 52 -6.59 -4.20 -0.92
N LEU A 53 -5.53 -4.32 -1.70
CA LEU A 53 -4.99 -3.18 -2.45
C LEU A 53 -6.04 -2.60 -3.43
N ASN A 54 -6.82 -3.45 -4.08
CA ASN A 54 -7.88 -3.01 -4.99
C ASN A 54 -9.08 -2.37 -4.27
N GLU A 55 -9.48 -2.93 -3.12
CA GLU A 55 -10.51 -2.33 -2.26
C GLU A 55 -10.09 -0.96 -1.75
N ALA A 56 -8.84 -0.84 -1.27
CA ALA A 56 -8.25 0.40 -0.79
C ALA A 56 -8.16 1.46 -1.89
N ARG A 57 -7.73 1.09 -3.11
CA ARG A 57 -7.72 1.98 -4.29
C ARG A 57 -9.11 2.52 -4.60
N LYS A 58 -10.15 1.69 -4.53
CA LYS A 58 -11.54 2.09 -4.76
C LYS A 58 -12.03 3.03 -3.66
N ALA A 59 -11.82 2.67 -2.40
CA ALA A 59 -12.18 3.50 -1.25
C ALA A 59 -11.49 4.88 -1.31
N TRP A 60 -10.20 4.92 -1.64
CA TRP A 60 -9.45 6.17 -1.83
C TRP A 60 -10.06 7.08 -2.89
N LYS A 61 -10.38 6.52 -4.07
CA LYS A 61 -10.99 7.27 -5.18
C LYS A 61 -12.37 7.82 -4.80
N GLU A 62 -13.10 7.12 -3.94
CA GLU A 62 -14.40 7.52 -3.42
C GLU A 62 -14.30 8.47 -2.20
N GLY A 63 -13.09 8.81 -1.74
CA GLY A 63 -12.88 9.65 -0.56
C GLY A 63 -13.23 8.98 0.77
N ARG A 64 -13.33 7.64 0.78
CA ARG A 64 -13.59 6.85 2.00
C ARG A 64 -12.29 6.56 2.75
N LYS A 65 -12.43 6.38 4.07
CA LYS A 65 -11.34 5.96 4.95
C LYS A 65 -10.96 4.50 4.65
N ILE A 66 -9.66 4.20 4.63
CA ILE A 66 -9.09 2.90 4.24
C ILE A 66 -8.62 2.08 5.45
N TYR A 67 -8.33 2.76 6.57
CA TYR A 67 -7.77 2.21 7.81
C TYR A 67 -8.74 2.32 8.99
#